data_AF-A0AB36ZTL3-F1
#
_entry.id   AF-A0AB36ZTL3-F1
#
_cell.length_a   1.000
_cell.length_b   1.000
_cell.length_c   1.000
_cell.angle_alpha   90.00
_cell.angle_beta   90.00
_cell.angle_gamma   90.00
#
_symmetry.space_group_name_H-M   'P 1'
#
loop_
_entity.id
_entity.type
_entity.pdbx_description
1 polymer ?
#
loop_
_entity_poly.entity_id
_entity_poly.type
_entity_poly.pdbx_seq_one_letter_code
_entity_poly.pdbx_strand_id
1 'polypeptide(L)'
;MKILTSVIASTVLASGLFAYGNGMQGNCNMQNNQGKNYNSAQNYKGGNYNCVNNYQNSKMMKRGSGYSKGMGVLRIVRQLDLTVEQRNDIRDIILKTRAKRQTIGEAFTKSSFDKDKYIKIVTSKRENMIKLKAQMIEDIYNVLTNKQKEQFKVLLDLRTSRYKG
;
A
#
# COMPACT_ATOMS: atom_id res chain seq x y z
N MET A 1 -25.02 -56.76 16.27
CA MET A 1 -24.89 -55.95 15.03
C MET A 1 -25.98 -54.89 15.06
N LYS A 2 -25.75 -53.58 14.96
CA LYS A 2 -24.87 -52.84 14.05
C LYS A 2 -24.34 -51.57 14.74
N ILE A 3 -23.08 -51.29 14.45
CA ILE A 3 -22.30 -50.13 14.90
C ILE A 3 -22.80 -48.92 14.12
N LEU A 4 -23.30 -47.88 14.79
CA LEU A 4 -23.60 -46.59 14.15
C LEU A 4 -22.32 -45.78 14.09
N THR A 5 -21.69 -45.90 12.93
CA THR A 5 -20.48 -45.21 12.48
C THR A 5 -20.64 -43.70 12.54
N SER A 6 -19.72 -43.06 13.26
CA SER A 6 -19.44 -41.64 13.25
C SER A 6 -19.00 -41.18 11.86
N VAL A 7 -19.68 -40.19 11.29
CA VAL A 7 -19.19 -39.45 10.13
C VAL A 7 -18.51 -38.19 10.64
N ILE A 8 -17.18 -38.25 10.76
CA ILE A 8 -16.35 -37.08 10.99
C ILE A 8 -16.30 -36.32 9.65
N ALA A 9 -17.01 -35.20 9.57
CA ALA A 9 -16.93 -34.29 8.43
C ALA A 9 -15.62 -33.50 8.49
N SER A 10 -14.55 -34.11 7.97
CA SER A 10 -13.24 -33.49 7.79
C SER A 10 -13.31 -32.45 6.66
N THR A 11 -13.67 -31.19 6.97
CA THR A 11 -13.49 -30.09 6.02
C THR A 11 -12.00 -29.80 5.89
N VAL A 12 -11.38 -30.32 4.83
CA VAL A 12 -10.04 -29.95 4.42
C VAL A 12 -10.07 -28.50 3.95
N LEU A 13 -9.65 -27.57 4.82
CA LEU A 13 -9.32 -26.21 4.40
C LEU A 13 -8.06 -26.32 3.53
N ALA A 14 -8.26 -26.29 2.22
CA ALA A 14 -7.20 -26.16 1.24
C ALA A 14 -6.43 -24.86 1.52
N SER A 15 -5.30 -24.98 2.22
CA SER A 15 -4.33 -23.91 2.38
C SER A 15 -3.73 -23.62 1.01
N GLY A 16 -4.28 -22.61 0.33
CA GLY A 16 -3.66 -22.07 -0.87
C GLY A 16 -2.22 -21.68 -0.58
N LEU A 17 -1.29 -22.23 -1.37
CA LEU A 17 0.13 -21.87 -1.34
C LEU A 17 0.27 -20.36 -1.52
N PHE A 18 0.71 -19.66 -0.47
CA PHE A 18 1.38 -18.39 -0.67
C PHE A 18 2.82 -18.71 -1.06
N ALA A 19 3.15 -18.52 -2.33
CA ALA A 19 4.52 -18.49 -2.79
C ALA A 19 5.26 -17.34 -2.08
N TYR A 20 5.99 -17.66 -1.03
CA TYR A 20 6.99 -16.78 -0.40
C TYR A 20 8.19 -16.72 -1.34
N GLY A 21 8.08 -15.87 -2.37
CA GLY A 21 9.20 -15.52 -3.26
C GLY A 21 10.21 -14.67 -2.49
N ASN A 22 11.07 -15.33 -1.73
CA ASN A 22 12.23 -14.70 -1.09
C ASN A 22 13.28 -14.40 -2.16
N GLY A 23 13.07 -13.34 -2.94
CA GLY A 23 14.11 -12.79 -3.80
C GLY A 23 15.17 -12.13 -2.93
N MET A 24 16.21 -12.90 -2.55
CA MET A 24 17.46 -12.34 -2.03
C MET A 24 18.00 -11.35 -3.07
N GLN A 25 17.72 -10.07 -2.88
CA GLN A 25 18.29 -9.01 -3.69
C GLN A 25 19.72 -8.79 -3.18
N GLY A 26 20.65 -9.59 -3.67
CA GLY A 26 22.08 -9.37 -3.47
C GLY A 26 22.45 -8.01 -4.05
N ASN A 27 22.77 -7.04 -3.19
CA ASN A 27 23.22 -5.74 -3.62
C ASN A 27 24.69 -5.86 -4.05
N CYS A 28 24.95 -5.92 -5.36
CA CYS A 28 26.31 -5.82 -5.89
C CYS A 28 26.76 -4.35 -5.80
N ASN A 29 27.41 -4.00 -4.69
CA ASN A 29 27.98 -2.68 -4.46
C ASN A 29 29.41 -2.67 -5.03
N MET A 30 29.59 -2.15 -6.26
CA MET A 30 30.93 -1.92 -6.81
C MET A 30 31.32 -0.46 -6.58
N GLN A 31 32.42 -0.26 -5.85
CA GLN A 31 33.02 1.04 -5.64
C GLN A 31 34.08 1.27 -6.71
N ASN A 32 33.97 2.34 -7.49
CA ASN A 32 35.02 2.70 -8.43
C ASN A 32 36.20 3.38 -7.71
N ASN A 33 37.35 3.52 -8.38
CA ASN A 33 38.58 4.13 -7.84
C ASN A 33 38.44 5.63 -7.47
N GLN A 34 37.23 6.20 -7.56
CA GLN A 34 36.88 7.57 -7.19
C GLN A 34 35.87 7.61 -6.01
N GLY A 35 35.63 6.47 -5.34
CA GLY A 35 34.82 6.39 -4.12
C GLY A 35 33.30 6.47 -4.34
N LYS A 36 32.81 6.45 -5.58
CA LYS A 36 31.36 6.53 -5.88
C LYS A 36 30.74 5.12 -5.88
N ASN A 37 29.70 4.93 -5.05
CA ASN A 37 28.90 3.70 -4.99
C ASN A 37 27.82 3.71 -6.07
N TYR A 38 27.71 2.62 -6.83
CA TYR A 38 26.65 2.41 -7.81
C TYR A 38 25.89 1.12 -7.51
N ASN A 39 24.56 1.19 -7.56
CA ASN A 39 23.70 0.00 -7.47
C ASN A 39 23.70 -0.71 -8.82
N SER A 40 24.31 -1.89 -8.89
CA SER A 40 24.21 -2.79 -10.04
C SER A 40 23.15 -3.86 -9.79
N ALA A 41 22.29 -4.11 -10.78
CA ALA A 41 21.27 -5.17 -10.69
C ALA A 41 21.88 -6.51 -11.13
N GLN A 42 21.70 -7.55 -10.31
CA GLN A 42 22.08 -8.92 -10.66
C GLN A 42 21.11 -9.48 -11.71
N ASN A 43 21.62 -10.13 -12.75
CA ASN A 43 20.81 -10.80 -13.77
C ASN A 43 21.13 -12.30 -13.75
N TYR A 44 20.12 -13.14 -13.50
CA TYR A 44 20.27 -14.59 -13.43
C TYR A 44 20.01 -15.18 -14.82
N LYS A 45 21.08 -15.46 -15.57
CA LYS A 45 21.01 -16.30 -16.78
C LYS A 45 22.08 -17.39 -16.71
N GLY A 46 21.63 -18.65 -16.62
CA GLY A 46 22.50 -19.81 -16.79
C GLY A 46 23.42 -20.16 -15.61
N GLY A 47 23.05 -19.82 -14.37
CA GLY A 47 23.78 -20.26 -13.17
C GLY A 47 25.10 -19.51 -12.88
N ASN A 48 25.36 -18.38 -13.57
CA ASN A 48 26.54 -17.55 -13.32
C ASN A 48 26.14 -16.09 -13.05
N TYR A 49 26.64 -15.53 -11.94
CA TYR A 49 26.36 -14.16 -11.52
C TYR A 49 27.35 -13.20 -12.21
N ASN A 50 26.93 -12.56 -13.29
CA ASN A 50 27.71 -11.49 -13.92
C ASN A 50 27.13 -10.11 -13.57
N CYS A 51 27.97 -9.22 -13.05
CA CYS A 51 27.66 -7.80 -12.86
C CYS A 51 27.64 -7.11 -14.22
N VAL A 52 26.45 -6.75 -14.74
CA VAL A 52 26.31 -6.14 -16.06
C VAL A 52 26.21 -4.62 -15.93
N ASN A 53 27.20 -3.89 -16.47
CA ASN A 53 27.17 -2.43 -16.58
C ASN A 53 26.18 -2.00 -17.66
N ASN A 54 24.93 -1.73 -17.28
CA ASN A 54 23.86 -1.41 -18.20
C ASN A 54 23.76 0.12 -18.45
N TYR A 55 24.81 0.71 -19.02
CA TYR A 55 24.88 2.18 -19.21
C TYR A 55 24.23 2.70 -20.51
N GLN A 56 23.68 1.85 -21.38
CA GLN A 56 23.33 2.32 -22.74
C GLN A 56 21.92 2.02 -23.26
N ASN A 57 20.99 1.47 -22.47
CA ASN A 57 19.60 1.38 -22.97
C ASN A 57 18.53 1.39 -21.88
N SER A 58 18.80 2.13 -20.80
CA SER A 58 17.79 2.45 -19.82
C SER A 58 16.91 3.57 -20.37
N LYS A 59 15.96 3.24 -21.27
CA LYS A 59 14.67 3.93 -21.20
C LYS A 59 14.26 3.79 -19.75
N MET A 60 14.49 4.82 -18.93
CA MET A 60 13.90 4.90 -17.61
C MET A 60 12.46 4.53 -17.86
N MET A 61 12.00 3.38 -17.35
CA MET A 61 10.56 3.17 -17.24
C MET A 61 10.15 4.40 -16.49
N LYS A 62 9.52 5.37 -17.19
CA LYS A 62 8.92 6.55 -16.58
C LYS A 62 8.12 5.92 -15.48
N ARG A 63 8.63 6.05 -14.25
CA ARG A 63 8.09 5.42 -13.06
C ARG A 63 6.64 5.77 -13.15
N GLY A 64 5.81 4.79 -13.53
CA GLY A 64 4.59 5.08 -14.24
C GLY A 64 3.92 6.20 -13.48
N SER A 65 3.70 7.34 -14.15
CA SER A 65 2.62 8.22 -13.75
C SER A 65 1.30 7.49 -13.98
N GLY A 66 1.22 6.21 -13.57
CA GLY A 66 0.01 5.60 -13.13
C GLY A 66 -0.37 6.45 -11.95
N TYR A 67 -1.18 7.49 -12.23
CA TYR A 67 -2.45 7.66 -11.58
C TYR A 67 -2.54 6.74 -10.38
N SER A 68 -1.88 7.13 -9.28
CA SER A 68 -1.83 6.29 -8.11
C SER A 68 -3.28 6.13 -7.69
N LYS A 69 -3.82 4.93 -7.94
CA LYS A 69 -5.17 4.51 -7.55
C LYS A 69 -5.41 4.71 -6.04
N GLY A 70 -4.38 5.06 -5.28
CA GLY A 70 -4.40 5.29 -3.83
C GLY A 70 -4.75 6.71 -3.35
N MET A 71 -4.93 7.71 -4.22
CA MET A 71 -5.31 9.08 -3.81
C MET A 71 -6.56 9.59 -4.55
N GLY A 72 -7.57 8.72 -4.73
CA GLY A 72 -8.80 9.05 -5.46
C GLY A 72 -9.50 10.28 -4.90
N VAL A 73 -10.07 10.18 -3.71
CA VAL A 73 -10.90 11.24 -3.13
C VAL A 73 -10.09 12.47 -2.72
N LEU A 74 -8.95 12.28 -2.04
CA LEU A 74 -8.10 13.39 -1.58
C LEU A 74 -7.53 14.26 -2.71
N ARG A 75 -7.36 13.71 -3.92
CA ARG A 75 -6.95 14.52 -5.08
C ARG A 75 -8.07 15.45 -5.53
N ILE A 76 -9.32 15.06 -5.37
CA ILE A 76 -10.48 15.89 -5.73
C ILE A 76 -10.66 17.00 -4.70
N VAL A 77 -10.54 16.68 -3.41
CA VAL A 77 -10.59 17.69 -2.34
C VAL A 77 -9.56 18.81 -2.58
N ARG A 78 -8.34 18.45 -3.01
CA ARG A 78 -7.28 19.42 -3.33
C ARG A 78 -7.54 20.29 -4.57
N GLN A 79 -8.53 19.95 -5.39
CA GLN A 79 -8.96 20.74 -6.55
C GLN A 79 -10.05 21.75 -6.20
N LEU A 80 -10.64 21.65 -5.00
CA LEU A 80 -11.62 22.62 -4.51
C LEU A 80 -10.91 23.92 -4.12
N ASP A 81 -11.65 25.02 -4.21
CA ASP A 81 -11.20 26.30 -3.70
C ASP A 81 -11.35 26.35 -2.17
N LEU A 82 -10.33 25.81 -1.48
CA LEU A 82 -10.28 25.72 -0.02
C LEU A 82 -9.61 26.96 0.58
N THR A 83 -10.15 27.45 1.71
CA THR A 83 -9.48 28.47 2.51
C THR A 83 -8.20 27.94 3.16
N VAL A 84 -7.34 28.83 3.66
CA VAL A 84 -6.10 28.44 4.34
C VAL A 84 -6.39 27.59 5.59
N GLU A 85 -7.39 27.97 6.37
CA GLU A 85 -7.83 27.25 7.56
C GLU A 85 -8.31 25.83 7.21
N GLN A 86 -9.20 25.71 6.21
CA GLN A 86 -9.68 24.40 5.75
C GLN A 86 -8.52 23.50 5.29
N ARG A 87 -7.51 24.05 4.62
CA ARG A 87 -6.32 23.28 4.19
C ARG A 87 -5.52 22.76 5.39
N ASN A 88 -5.39 23.57 6.44
CA ASN A 88 -4.71 23.16 7.67
C ASN A 88 -5.50 22.06 8.38
N ASP A 89 -6.82 22.23 8.53
CA ASP A 89 -7.69 21.22 9.16
C ASP A 89 -7.63 19.89 8.41
N ILE A 90 -7.72 19.93 7.07
CA ILE A 90 -7.61 18.74 6.22
C ILE A 90 -6.23 18.08 6.39
N ARG A 91 -5.15 18.86 6.48
CA ARG A 91 -3.80 18.34 6.74
C ARG A 91 -3.74 17.61 8.08
N ASP A 92 -4.30 18.21 9.12
CA ASP A 92 -4.30 17.63 10.46
C ASP A 92 -5.15 16.36 10.55
N ILE A 93 -6.32 16.34 9.89
CA ILE A 93 -7.14 15.13 9.76
C ILE A 93 -6.34 13.99 9.11
N ILE A 94 -5.60 14.29 8.03
CA ILE A 94 -4.76 13.29 7.34
C ILE A 94 -3.64 12.80 8.26
N LEU A 95 -2.97 13.68 9.00
CA LEU A 95 -1.90 13.31 9.92
C LEU A 95 -2.41 12.46 11.08
N LYS A 96 -3.50 12.87 11.73
CA LYS A 96 -4.16 12.13 12.82
C LYS A 96 -4.60 10.74 12.34
N THR A 97 -5.18 10.64 11.15
CA THR A 97 -5.59 9.34 10.56
C THR A 97 -4.39 8.44 10.29
N ARG A 98 -3.28 8.99 9.80
CA ARG A 98 -2.05 8.21 9.53
C ARG A 98 -1.45 7.67 10.82
N ALA A 99 -1.46 8.45 11.90
CA ALA A 99 -0.95 8.02 13.21
C ALA A 99 -1.73 6.85 13.80
N LYS A 100 -3.03 6.71 13.49
CA LYS A 100 -3.88 5.59 13.94
C LYS A 100 -3.61 4.26 13.20
N ARG A 101 -2.71 4.23 12.22
CA ARG A 101 -2.41 3.00 11.47
C ARG A 101 -1.51 2.08 12.27
N GLN A 102 -2.00 0.88 12.50
CA GLN A 102 -1.19 -0.18 13.08
C GLN A 102 -0.07 -0.58 12.13
N THR A 103 1.13 -0.70 12.68
CA THR A 103 2.32 -1.13 11.94
C THR A 103 2.75 -2.51 12.41
N ILE A 104 3.31 -3.30 11.49
CA ILE A 104 3.80 -4.64 11.80
C ILE A 104 4.89 -4.61 12.89
N GLY A 105 5.64 -3.51 12.98
CA GLY A 105 6.68 -3.31 14.02
C GLY A 105 6.14 -3.39 15.44
N GLU A 106 4.84 -3.14 15.67
CA GLU A 106 4.23 -3.28 16.99
C GLU A 106 4.20 -4.73 17.50
N ALA A 107 4.35 -5.73 16.63
CA ALA A 107 4.46 -7.14 17.00
C ALA A 107 5.88 -7.56 17.40
N PHE A 108 6.87 -6.66 17.28
CA PHE A 108 8.26 -6.94 17.60
C PHE A 108 8.71 -6.08 18.78
N THR A 109 9.41 -6.68 19.72
CA THR A 109 10.23 -5.97 20.70
C THR A 109 11.70 -6.09 20.33
N LYS A 110 12.61 -5.58 21.17
CA LYS A 110 14.06 -5.76 20.95
C LYS A 110 14.48 -7.23 20.97
N SER A 111 13.74 -8.09 21.65
CA SER A 111 14.14 -9.49 21.91
C SER A 111 13.05 -10.53 21.66
N SER A 112 11.82 -10.13 21.36
CA SER A 112 10.69 -11.05 21.19
C SER A 112 9.79 -10.70 20.02
N PHE A 113 9.12 -11.73 19.50
CA PHE A 113 8.11 -11.64 18.46
C PHE A 113 6.78 -12.15 19.00
N ASP A 114 5.76 -11.30 18.95
CA ASP A 114 4.39 -11.64 19.30
C ASP A 114 3.63 -12.11 18.04
N LYS A 115 3.56 -13.43 17.88
CA LYS A 115 2.91 -14.08 16.73
C LYS A 115 1.43 -13.72 16.62
N ASP A 116 0.70 -13.67 17.72
CA ASP A 116 -0.74 -13.42 17.73
C ASP A 116 -1.03 -11.96 17.36
N LYS A 117 -0.23 -11.03 17.90
CA LYS A 117 -0.30 -9.62 17.53
C LYS A 117 0.04 -9.40 16.05
N TYR A 118 1.03 -10.12 15.51
CA TYR A 118 1.35 -10.08 14.09
C TYR A 118 0.18 -10.56 13.22
N ILE A 119 -0.37 -11.74 13.52
CA ILE A 119 -1.51 -12.30 12.79
C ILE A 119 -2.68 -11.31 12.83
N LYS A 120 -2.98 -10.75 14.02
CA LYS A 120 -4.03 -9.75 14.18
C LYS A 120 -3.78 -8.52 13.32
N ILE A 121 -2.60 -7.92 13.38
CA ILE A 121 -2.24 -6.74 12.58
C ILE A 121 -2.38 -7.01 11.09
N VAL A 122 -1.90 -8.16 10.60
CA VAL A 122 -1.90 -8.49 9.16
C VAL A 122 -3.31 -8.82 8.67
N THR A 123 -4.09 -9.58 9.43
CA THR A 123 -5.46 -9.96 9.07
C THR A 123 -6.42 -8.77 9.14
N SER A 124 -6.36 -7.96 10.19
CA SER A 124 -7.23 -6.79 10.36
C SER A 124 -6.78 -5.57 9.53
N LYS A 125 -5.58 -5.60 8.94
CA LYS A 125 -4.97 -4.47 8.22
C LYS A 125 -5.91 -3.88 7.18
N ARG A 126 -6.50 -4.73 6.35
CA ARG A 126 -7.31 -4.29 5.21
C ARG A 126 -8.58 -3.59 5.69
N GLU A 127 -9.28 -4.17 6.64
CA GLU A 127 -10.51 -3.62 7.20
C GLU A 127 -10.25 -2.33 7.97
N ASN A 128 -9.23 -2.31 8.84
CA ASN A 128 -8.85 -1.12 9.59
C ASN A 128 -8.47 0.03 8.64
N MET A 129 -7.79 -0.28 7.54
CA MET A 129 -7.45 0.72 6.52
C MET A 129 -8.68 1.27 5.79
N ILE A 130 -9.72 0.46 5.56
CA ILE A 130 -10.97 0.94 4.95
C ILE A 130 -11.72 1.84 5.93
N LYS A 131 -11.88 1.41 7.18
CA LYS A 131 -12.54 2.20 8.24
C LYS A 131 -11.86 3.55 8.45
N LEU A 132 -10.52 3.56 8.60
CA LEU A 132 -9.74 4.78 8.74
C LEU A 132 -9.87 5.70 7.51
N LYS A 133 -9.92 5.14 6.30
CA LYS A 133 -10.11 5.94 5.09
C LYS A 133 -11.51 6.55 5.01
N ALA A 134 -12.54 5.78 5.36
CA ALA A 134 -13.92 6.26 5.36
C ALA A 134 -14.09 7.41 6.37
N GLN A 135 -13.63 7.23 7.61
CA GLN A 135 -13.67 8.27 8.63
C GLN A 135 -12.93 9.53 8.19
N MET A 136 -11.72 9.40 7.64
CA MET A 136 -10.95 10.54 7.14
C MET A 136 -11.69 11.29 6.02
N ILE A 137 -12.42 10.59 5.14
CA ILE A 137 -13.20 11.23 4.09
C ILE A 137 -14.40 11.98 4.68
N GLU A 138 -15.10 11.38 5.64
CA GLU A 138 -16.20 12.02 6.36
C GLU A 138 -15.74 13.28 7.10
N ASP A 139 -14.67 13.19 7.88
CA ASP A 139 -14.08 14.32 8.61
C ASP A 139 -13.73 15.47 7.66
N ILE A 140 -13.12 15.16 6.51
CA ILE A 140 -12.81 16.16 5.48
C ILE A 140 -14.08 16.74 4.86
N TYR A 141 -15.08 15.91 4.57
CA TYR A 141 -16.34 16.35 3.98
C TYR A 141 -17.08 17.34 4.89
N ASN A 142 -16.97 17.17 6.21
CA ASN A 142 -17.56 18.06 7.21
C ASN A 142 -16.89 19.44 7.28
N VAL A 143 -15.61 19.55 6.89
CA VAL A 143 -14.88 20.83 6.79
C VAL A 143 -15.34 21.66 5.57
N LEU A 144 -15.92 21.01 4.55
CA LEU A 144 -16.35 21.68 3.32
C LEU A 144 -17.66 22.45 3.51
N THR A 145 -17.77 23.60 2.86
CA THR A 145 -19.03 24.35 2.71
C THR A 145 -19.98 23.63 1.76
N ASN A 146 -21.27 23.98 1.78
CA ASN A 146 -22.28 23.38 0.89
C ASN A 146 -21.90 23.52 -0.60
N LYS A 147 -21.44 24.71 -1.01
CA LYS A 147 -20.97 24.95 -2.38
C LYS A 147 -19.76 24.09 -2.76
N GLN A 148 -18.80 23.92 -1.83
CA GLN A 148 -17.64 23.05 -2.05
C GLN A 148 -18.05 21.57 -2.13
N LYS A 149 -19.05 21.13 -1.35
CA LYS A 149 -19.59 19.76 -1.39
C LYS A 149 -20.25 19.44 -2.73
N GLU A 150 -21.00 20.39 -3.30
CA GLU A 150 -21.57 20.27 -4.65
C GLU A 150 -20.47 20.14 -5.72
N GLN A 151 -19.48 21.05 -5.70
CA GLN A 151 -18.33 20.99 -6.61
C GLN A 151 -17.58 19.67 -6.49
N PHE A 152 -17.39 19.19 -5.26
CA PHE A 152 -16.74 17.92 -4.99
C PHE A 152 -17.49 16.73 -5.61
N LYS A 153 -18.83 16.71 -5.50
CA LYS A 153 -19.67 15.69 -6.13
C LYS A 153 -19.55 15.71 -7.65
N VAL A 154 -19.62 16.89 -8.28
CA VAL A 154 -19.46 17.03 -9.74
C VAL A 154 -18.09 16.49 -10.19
N LEU A 155 -17.02 16.85 -9.48
CA LEU A 155 -15.67 16.36 -9.81
C LEU A 155 -15.50 14.84 -9.61
N LEU A 156 -16.19 14.25 -8.64
CA LEU A 156 -16.25 12.79 -8.45
C LEU A 156 -16.92 12.10 -9.64
N ASP A 157 -18.05 12.63 -10.11
CA ASP A 157 -18.81 12.04 -11.21
C ASP A 157 -18.05 12.15 -12.54
N LEU A 158 -17.42 13.31 -12.82
CA LEU A 158 -16.56 13.52 -13.98
C LEU A 158 -15.31 12.63 -14.00
N ARG A 159 -14.86 12.18 -12.82
CA ARG A 159 -13.78 11.19 -12.75
C ARG A 159 -14.32 9.80 -13.03
N THR A 160 -15.48 9.44 -12.49
CA THR A 160 -16.08 8.11 -12.66
C THR A 160 -16.47 7.85 -14.12
N SER A 161 -17.00 8.86 -14.83
CA SER A 161 -17.37 8.75 -16.25
C SER A 161 -16.17 8.51 -17.17
N ARG A 162 -15.00 9.11 -16.87
CA ARG A 162 -13.75 8.90 -17.61
C ARG A 162 -13.19 7.47 -17.55
N TYR A 163 -13.69 6.62 -16.66
CA TYR A 163 -13.28 5.21 -16.55
C TYR A 163 -14.32 4.23 -17.10
N LYS A 164 -15.49 4.70 -17.55
CA LYS A 164 -16.57 3.88 -18.10
C LYS A 164 -16.63 3.88 -19.64
N GLY A 165 -15.69 4.54 -20.31
CA GLY A 165 -15.46 4.47 -21.76
C GLY A 165 -14.15 3.75 -22.04
#